data_AF-A0A9D1SD76-F1
#
_entry.id   AF-A0A9D1SD76-F1
#
_cell.length_a   1.000
_cell.length_b   1.000
_cell.length_c   1.000
_cell.angle_alpha   90.00
_cell.angle_beta   90.00
_cell.angle_gamma   90.00
#
_symmetry.space_group_name_H-M   'P 1'
#
loop_
_entity.id
_entity.type
_entity.pdbx_description
1 polymer ?
#
loop_
_entity_poly.entity_id
_entity_poly.type
_entity_poly.pdbx_seq_one_letter_code
_entity_poly.pdbx_strand_id
1 'polypeptide(L)'
;MKVFVLWGFLGSGKTTLINHLLHTYLKDKDVVIIENESGQESIDGIELRNQHYSVVELKSGCICCTLRLKLAETVKEIEQSLHPDWVLIEPSGLASLEDLLQIPDLCIEGTITLLDVKMFDFLMRLNPDFYRRQFYLSTTIFLTKCESIPPEKVKQITDNLISIQPQLQIIEDYRLLNDIEWESIWEKRCGQRKVFIPLSTKNTPPLFSTETFVLESPIDTDFFKTEFPKINGLFGDQIIRAKGLLEQQEGRWSRFDITGEDYSEKTIHGLKREEKSTISIWWKSNEDQSPSEWLSPFLNATEQPCSVNDLILSDEELFLYLGFKGSKPDSYTYELIQSLKKVALEICRPRLGYRFLTGKILDKQHLIVGDRLFKPDYVITKCFQKADLYAIMVASVGKELDDWIQAKRSEGDIMEAFVADALGSLLVEATVSYGLSSLTEKMKPKRLNTSNSYRPGYCGWNVREQQLLFSWLPPSFCGITLTDSCLMLPIKSVSSLIGIGREIEKEPYGCSICQRKDCFKKKEVF
;
A
#
# COMPACT_ATOMS: atom_id res chain seq x y z
N MET A 1 -0.63 38.55 -18.41
CA MET A 1 -0.61 37.30 -17.62
C MET A 1 -1.67 37.38 -16.53
N LYS A 2 -2.63 36.45 -16.53
CA LYS A 2 -3.63 36.27 -15.46
C LYS A 2 -3.20 35.12 -14.55
N VAL A 3 -3.22 35.31 -13.23
CA VAL A 3 -2.81 34.27 -12.26
C VAL A 3 -4.02 33.84 -11.44
N PHE A 4 -4.39 32.56 -11.52
CA PHE A 4 -5.50 32.00 -10.75
C PHE A 4 -5.06 30.80 -9.93
N VAL A 5 -5.64 30.65 -8.75
CA VAL A 5 -5.44 29.48 -7.90
C VAL A 5 -6.66 28.58 -8.01
N LEU A 6 -6.42 27.31 -8.36
CA LEU A 6 -7.43 26.26 -8.41
C LEU A 6 -7.30 25.39 -7.15
N TRP A 7 -8.05 25.74 -6.11
CA TRP A 7 -8.06 25.00 -4.85
C TRP A 7 -9.16 23.95 -4.82
N GLY A 8 -9.03 23.00 -3.91
CA GLY A 8 -10.03 21.98 -3.65
C GLY A 8 -9.39 20.84 -2.87
N PHE A 9 -10.17 20.20 -2.00
CA PHE A 9 -9.67 19.03 -1.27
C PHE A 9 -9.23 17.93 -2.24
N LEU A 10 -8.42 17.00 -1.75
CA LEU A 10 -7.94 15.87 -2.54
C LEU A 10 -9.12 15.12 -3.18
N GLY A 11 -9.04 14.81 -4.49
CA GLY A 11 -10.08 14.09 -5.21
C GLY A 11 -11.28 14.92 -5.71
N SER A 12 -11.24 16.26 -5.54
CA SER A 12 -12.36 17.15 -5.93
C SER A 12 -12.56 17.37 -7.43
N GLY A 13 -11.60 16.93 -8.27
CA GLY A 13 -11.66 17.06 -9.74
C GLY A 13 -10.83 18.19 -10.35
N LYS A 14 -9.87 18.78 -9.62
CA LYS A 14 -9.04 19.93 -10.08
C LYS A 14 -8.39 19.70 -11.44
N THR A 15 -7.64 18.62 -11.60
CA THR A 15 -6.99 18.24 -12.88
C THR A 15 -8.01 18.04 -14.00
N THR A 16 -9.21 17.53 -13.70
CA THR A 16 -10.30 17.39 -14.69
C THR A 16 -10.85 18.75 -15.12
N LEU A 17 -10.95 19.73 -14.20
CA LEU A 17 -11.29 21.10 -14.56
C LEU A 17 -10.18 21.75 -15.41
N ILE A 18 -8.91 21.57 -15.04
CA ILE A 18 -7.78 22.10 -15.81
C ILE A 18 -7.84 21.57 -17.25
N ASN A 19 -7.96 20.26 -17.44
CA ASN A 19 -8.09 19.66 -18.77
C ASN A 19 -9.32 20.18 -19.53
N HIS A 20 -10.46 20.33 -18.84
CA HIS A 20 -11.64 20.90 -19.46
C HIS A 20 -11.38 22.33 -19.96
N LEU A 21 -10.79 23.20 -19.13
CA LEU A 21 -10.47 24.58 -19.49
C LEU A 21 -9.51 24.65 -20.67
N LEU A 22 -8.45 23.84 -20.69
CA LEU A 22 -7.47 23.81 -21.77
C LEU A 22 -8.07 23.41 -23.12
N HIS A 23 -9.09 22.54 -23.13
CA HIS A 23 -9.74 22.09 -24.36
C HIS A 23 -10.92 22.96 -24.80
N THR A 24 -11.49 23.78 -23.90
CA THR A 24 -12.66 24.61 -24.21
C THR A 24 -12.30 26.08 -24.24
N TYR A 25 -12.21 26.71 -23.06
CA TYR A 25 -12.11 28.17 -22.89
C TYR A 25 -10.70 28.71 -23.15
N LEU A 26 -9.65 27.93 -22.83
CA LEU A 26 -8.24 28.35 -22.92
C LEU A 26 -7.50 27.71 -24.11
N LYS A 27 -8.20 27.08 -25.05
CA LYS A 27 -7.60 26.33 -26.17
C LYS A 27 -6.65 27.16 -27.05
N ASP A 28 -6.90 28.46 -27.17
CA ASP A 28 -6.14 29.40 -28.02
C ASP A 28 -5.28 30.35 -27.16
N LYS A 29 -4.94 29.94 -25.93
CA LYS A 29 -4.19 30.74 -24.95
C LYS A 29 -2.91 30.03 -24.55
N ASP A 30 -1.86 30.83 -24.32
CA ASP A 30 -0.63 30.31 -23.74
C ASP A 30 -0.82 30.15 -22.22
N VAL A 31 -0.97 28.90 -21.78
CA VAL A 31 -1.23 28.54 -20.38
C VAL A 31 -0.05 27.81 -19.78
N VAL A 32 0.39 28.25 -18.60
CA VAL A 32 1.35 27.52 -17.77
C VAL A 32 0.66 26.99 -16.52
N ILE A 33 0.89 25.72 -16.20
CA ILE A 33 0.31 25.06 -15.02
C ILE A 33 1.43 24.84 -14.02
N ILE A 34 1.24 25.33 -12.80
CA ILE A 34 2.13 25.10 -11.67
C ILE A 34 1.49 24.07 -10.76
N GLU A 35 2.06 22.86 -10.73
CA GLU A 35 1.61 21.79 -9.84
C GLU A 35 2.51 21.70 -8.60
N ASN A 36 1.87 21.57 -7.43
CA ASN A 36 2.54 21.31 -6.17
C ASN A 36 2.04 19.98 -5.56
N GLU A 37 2.62 18.86 -6.00
CA GLU A 37 2.41 17.54 -5.40
C GLU A 37 3.67 17.08 -4.64
N SER A 38 3.48 16.46 -3.47
CA SER A 38 4.58 15.96 -2.63
C SER A 38 4.93 14.52 -3.00
N GLY A 39 6.03 14.33 -3.75
CA GLY A 39 6.52 13.00 -4.16
C GLY A 39 7.53 13.05 -5.31
N GLN A 40 8.03 11.89 -5.76
CA GLN A 40 8.63 11.79 -7.10
C GLN A 40 7.49 11.84 -8.14
N GLU A 41 7.73 12.54 -9.25
CA GLU A 41 6.89 12.76 -10.44
C GLU A 41 5.37 12.56 -10.26
N SER A 42 4.59 13.65 -10.29
CA SER A 42 3.13 13.59 -10.15
C SER A 42 2.52 12.74 -11.29
N ILE A 43 1.62 11.81 -10.94
CA ILE A 43 0.85 11.03 -11.93
C ILE A 43 0.08 11.99 -12.86
N ASP A 44 -0.38 13.11 -12.30
CA ASP A 44 -1.07 14.19 -13.04
C ASP A 44 -0.13 14.93 -14.02
N GLY A 45 1.13 15.19 -13.62
CA GLY A 45 2.12 15.86 -14.45
C GLY A 45 2.56 15.06 -15.68
N ILE A 46 2.60 13.72 -15.58
CA ILE A 46 2.89 12.83 -16.71
C ILE A 46 1.79 12.95 -17.79
N GLU A 47 0.52 13.01 -17.40
CA GLU A 47 -0.63 13.10 -18.31
C GLU A 47 -0.65 14.45 -19.06
N LEU A 48 -0.45 15.55 -18.35
CA LEU A 48 -0.46 16.90 -18.92
C LEU A 48 0.71 17.15 -19.89
N ARG A 49 1.91 16.64 -19.56
CA ARG A 49 3.10 16.74 -20.45
C ARG A 49 2.90 16.01 -21.78
N ASN A 50 2.19 14.88 -21.77
CA ASN A 50 1.88 14.11 -22.97
C ASN A 50 0.93 14.86 -23.93
N GLN A 51 0.29 15.95 -23.48
CA GLN A 51 -0.62 16.76 -24.29
C GLN A 51 0.00 18.07 -24.81
N HIS A 52 1.33 18.20 -24.79
CA HIS A 52 2.11 19.37 -25.28
C HIS A 52 1.96 20.68 -24.49
N TYR A 53 1.50 20.62 -23.22
CA TYR A 53 1.43 21.80 -22.35
C TYR A 53 2.68 21.96 -21.47
N SER A 54 3.04 23.21 -21.17
CA SER A 54 4.16 23.56 -20.28
C SER A 54 3.75 23.39 -18.81
N VAL A 55 4.14 22.27 -18.21
CA VAL A 55 3.92 21.96 -16.78
C VAL A 55 5.19 22.24 -15.99
N VAL A 56 5.10 23.10 -14.99
CA VAL A 56 6.20 23.41 -14.07
C VAL A 56 5.91 22.77 -12.71
N GLU A 57 6.68 21.73 -12.36
CA GLU A 57 6.56 21.05 -11.07
C GLU A 57 7.41 21.75 -9.99
N LEU A 58 6.77 22.13 -8.87
CA LEU A 58 7.49 22.62 -7.70
C LEU A 58 7.86 21.46 -6.77
N LYS A 59 9.13 21.05 -6.77
CA LYS A 59 9.65 20.08 -5.79
C LYS A 59 9.78 20.74 -4.41
N SER A 60 8.83 20.46 -3.52
CA SER A 60 8.88 20.89 -2.13
C SER A 60 9.52 19.83 -1.23
N GLY A 61 10.65 20.18 -0.60
CA GLY A 61 11.03 19.56 0.67
C GLY A 61 10.07 20.04 1.76
N CYS A 62 9.65 19.15 2.65
CA CYS A 62 8.73 19.48 3.74
C CYS A 62 9.29 20.63 4.58
N ILE A 63 8.56 21.76 4.60
CA ILE A 63 8.45 22.84 5.58
C ILE A 63 7.80 23.99 4.82
N CYS A 64 6.60 24.40 5.24
CA CYS A 64 5.72 25.35 4.54
C CYS A 64 6.33 26.75 4.26
N CYS A 65 7.53 27.04 4.76
CA CYS A 65 8.28 28.27 4.50
C CYS A 65 8.97 28.30 3.12
N THR A 66 9.46 27.16 2.61
CA THR A 66 10.24 27.12 1.35
C THR A 66 9.35 27.27 0.11
N LEU A 67 8.07 26.93 0.23
CA LEU A 67 7.08 27.00 -0.85
C LEU A 67 6.69 28.44 -1.22
N ARG A 68 6.64 29.35 -0.24
CA ARG A 68 6.23 30.75 -0.46
C ARG A 68 7.22 31.52 -1.32
N LEU A 69 8.52 31.40 -1.00
CA LEU A 69 9.59 32.09 -1.74
C LEU A 69 9.73 31.50 -3.15
N LYS A 70 9.73 30.17 -3.27
CA LYS A 70 9.85 29.49 -4.56
C LYS A 70 8.69 29.80 -5.51
N LEU A 71 7.45 29.83 -5.03
CA LEU A 71 6.30 30.08 -5.91
C LEU A 71 6.35 31.48 -6.54
N ALA A 72 6.67 32.52 -5.75
CA ALA A 72 6.81 33.88 -6.27
C ALA A 72 7.94 34.00 -7.30
N GLU A 73 9.10 33.41 -7.01
CA GLU A 73 10.24 33.36 -7.93
C GLU A 73 9.88 32.64 -9.23
N THR A 74 9.26 31.46 -9.15
CA THR A 74 8.85 30.67 -10.32
C THR A 74 7.83 31.40 -11.19
N VAL A 75 6.81 32.04 -10.60
CA VAL A 75 5.83 32.82 -11.38
C VAL A 75 6.52 33.98 -12.12
N LYS A 76 7.48 34.64 -11.47
CA LYS A 76 8.27 35.73 -12.09
C LYS A 76 9.18 35.23 -13.21
N GLU A 77 9.81 34.07 -13.04
CA GLU A 77 10.61 33.42 -14.08
C GLU A 77 9.75 33.03 -15.29
N ILE A 78 8.57 32.47 -15.05
CA ILE A 78 7.59 32.12 -16.09
C ILE A 78 7.16 33.38 -16.86
N GLU A 79 6.86 34.46 -16.16
CA GLU A 79 6.49 35.74 -16.77
C GLU A 79 7.58 36.29 -17.69
N GLN A 80 8.85 36.11 -17.30
CA GLN A 80 10.01 36.61 -18.06
C GLN A 80 10.46 35.70 -19.21
N SER A 81 10.27 34.39 -19.09
CA SER A 81 10.82 33.40 -20.03
C SER A 81 9.81 32.86 -21.03
N LEU A 82 8.55 32.67 -20.60
CA LEU A 82 7.50 32.02 -21.40
C LEU A 82 6.43 33.01 -21.86
N HIS A 83 6.31 34.17 -21.21
CA HIS A 83 5.33 35.21 -21.51
C HIS A 83 3.87 34.70 -21.67
N PRO A 84 3.33 33.89 -20.74
CA PRO A 84 2.02 33.28 -20.94
C PRO A 84 0.86 34.26 -20.75
N ASP A 85 -0.27 33.94 -21.39
CA ASP A 85 -1.55 34.59 -21.14
C ASP A 85 -2.06 34.25 -19.72
N TRP A 86 -1.90 32.99 -19.30
CA TRP A 86 -2.43 32.45 -18.03
C TRP A 86 -1.41 31.64 -17.26
N VAL A 87 -1.48 31.76 -15.93
CA VAL A 87 -0.84 30.86 -14.97
C VAL A 87 -1.91 30.28 -14.07
N LEU A 88 -2.08 28.96 -14.13
CA LEU A 88 -2.97 28.21 -13.24
C LEU A 88 -2.12 27.54 -12.16
N ILE A 89 -2.36 27.92 -10.90
CA ILE A 89 -1.68 27.34 -9.75
C ILE A 89 -2.59 26.28 -9.14
N GLU A 90 -2.18 25.02 -9.21
CA GLU A 90 -2.79 23.93 -8.45
C GLU A 90 -1.94 23.67 -7.20
N PRO A 91 -2.31 24.25 -6.05
CA PRO A 91 -1.66 23.90 -4.81
C PRO A 91 -2.09 22.49 -4.38
N SER A 92 -1.32 21.88 -3.48
CA SER A 92 -1.77 20.67 -2.79
C SER A 92 -3.15 20.95 -2.18
N GLY A 93 -4.07 19.97 -2.20
CA GLY A 93 -5.44 20.12 -1.65
C GLY A 93 -5.51 20.38 -0.14
N LEU A 94 -4.36 20.67 0.47
CA LEU A 94 -4.05 20.84 1.87
C LEU A 94 -3.36 22.18 2.13
N ALA A 95 -2.93 22.88 1.08
CA ALA A 95 -2.37 24.21 1.19
C ALA A 95 -3.45 25.20 1.66
N SER A 96 -3.01 26.18 2.44
CA SER A 96 -3.86 27.28 2.85
C SER A 96 -3.91 28.35 1.76
N LEU A 97 -5.10 28.66 1.24
CA LEU A 97 -5.34 29.82 0.37
C LEU A 97 -4.91 31.11 1.03
N GLU A 98 -5.05 31.23 2.36
CA GLU A 98 -4.59 32.40 3.10
C GLU A 98 -3.09 32.60 2.95
N ASP A 99 -2.31 31.53 3.05
CA ASP A 99 -0.87 31.59 2.92
C ASP A 99 -0.43 31.94 1.50
N LEU A 100 -1.15 31.45 0.49
CA LEU A 100 -0.89 31.74 -0.93
C LEU A 100 -1.23 33.19 -1.28
N LEU A 101 -2.38 33.68 -0.82
CA LEU A 101 -2.83 35.06 -1.06
C LEU A 101 -1.98 36.11 -0.32
N GLN A 102 -1.22 35.71 0.69
CA GLN A 102 -0.31 36.58 1.45
C GLN A 102 1.14 36.54 0.93
N ILE A 103 1.43 35.82 -0.17
CA ILE A 103 2.78 35.79 -0.74
C ILE A 103 3.14 37.19 -1.27
N PRO A 104 4.24 37.81 -0.81
CA PRO A 104 4.69 39.10 -1.32
C PRO A 104 4.98 39.02 -2.82
N ASP A 105 4.68 40.10 -3.55
CA ASP A 105 4.96 40.26 -4.98
C ASP A 105 4.27 39.24 -5.92
N LEU A 106 3.33 38.43 -5.41
CA LEU A 106 2.49 37.55 -6.21
C LEU A 106 1.05 38.11 -6.29
N CYS A 107 0.64 38.56 -7.47
CA CYS A 107 -0.71 39.05 -7.70
C CYS A 107 -1.64 37.93 -8.19
N ILE A 108 -2.45 37.37 -7.29
CA ILE A 108 -3.47 36.37 -7.63
C ILE A 108 -4.78 37.11 -7.97
N GLU A 109 -5.29 36.91 -9.19
CA GLU A 109 -6.53 37.54 -9.65
C GLU A 109 -7.76 36.93 -8.96
N GLY A 110 -7.77 35.61 -8.76
CA GLY A 110 -8.89 34.94 -8.10
C GLY A 110 -8.58 33.51 -7.67
N THR A 111 -9.49 32.97 -6.87
CA THR A 111 -9.39 31.66 -6.23
C THR A 111 -10.65 30.86 -6.54
N ILE A 112 -10.51 29.84 -7.38
CA ILE A 112 -11.60 28.92 -7.68
C ILE A 112 -11.43 27.68 -6.83
N THR A 113 -12.50 27.29 -6.14
CA THR A 113 -12.51 26.10 -5.30
C THR A 113 -13.42 25.04 -5.88
N LEU A 114 -12.92 23.81 -6.05
CA LEU A 114 -13.76 22.65 -6.32
C LEU A 114 -14.10 21.94 -5.01
N LEU A 115 -15.40 21.81 -4.74
CA LEU A 115 -15.93 21.09 -3.60
C LEU A 115 -16.68 19.85 -4.06
N ASP A 116 -16.11 18.69 -3.73
CA ASP A 116 -16.86 17.42 -3.77
C ASP A 116 -17.93 17.46 -2.67
N VAL A 117 -19.21 17.46 -3.08
CA VAL A 117 -20.33 17.59 -2.14
C VAL A 117 -20.40 16.43 -1.14
N LYS A 118 -19.87 15.25 -1.46
CA LYS A 118 -19.81 14.12 -0.52
C LYS A 118 -18.84 14.39 0.63
N MET A 119 -17.78 15.12 0.33
CA MET A 119 -16.69 15.35 1.26
C MET A 119 -17.00 16.48 2.24
N PHE A 120 -17.99 17.34 1.96
CA PHE A 120 -18.29 18.52 2.78
C PHE A 120 -18.39 18.21 4.29
N ASP A 121 -19.20 17.23 4.68
CA ASP A 121 -19.37 16.84 6.09
C ASP A 121 -18.09 16.28 6.71
N PHE A 122 -17.29 15.56 5.92
CA PHE A 122 -15.98 15.06 6.35
C PHE A 122 -15.01 16.22 6.60
N LEU A 123 -14.91 17.18 5.67
CA LEU A 123 -14.06 18.36 5.81
C LEU A 123 -14.44 19.19 7.04
N MET A 124 -15.74 19.44 7.24
CA MET A 124 -16.24 20.16 8.42
C MET A 124 -15.95 19.43 9.74
N ARG A 125 -15.92 18.10 9.76
CA ARG A 125 -15.50 17.32 10.94
C ARG A 125 -13.99 17.32 11.14
N LEU A 126 -13.22 17.30 10.06
CA LEU A 126 -11.78 17.17 10.08
C LEU A 126 -11.09 18.42 10.63
N ASN A 127 -11.43 19.60 10.09
CA ASN A 127 -10.93 20.89 10.57
C ASN A 127 -11.88 22.03 10.12
N PRO A 128 -12.96 22.30 10.87
CA PRO A 128 -14.00 23.24 10.44
C PRO A 128 -13.44 24.64 10.18
N ASP A 129 -12.52 25.12 11.02
CA ASP A 129 -11.93 26.45 10.89
C ASP A 129 -11.07 26.57 9.62
N PHE A 130 -10.22 25.56 9.36
CA PHE A 130 -9.39 25.54 8.16
C PHE A 130 -10.22 25.49 6.88
N TYR A 131 -11.24 24.64 6.78
CA TYR A 131 -12.01 24.51 5.52
C TYR A 131 -13.00 25.65 5.31
N ARG A 132 -13.64 26.15 6.37
CA ARG A 132 -14.44 27.39 6.29
C ARG A 132 -13.58 28.55 5.79
N ARG A 133 -12.31 28.60 6.18
CA ARG A 133 -11.33 29.57 5.68
C ARG A 133 -11.15 29.50 4.18
N GLN A 134 -10.95 28.29 3.65
CA GLN A 134 -10.76 28.09 2.21
C GLN A 134 -12.00 28.53 1.43
N PHE A 135 -13.18 28.15 1.90
CA PHE A 135 -14.44 28.55 1.27
C PHE A 135 -14.68 30.06 1.32
N TYR A 136 -14.39 30.70 2.45
CA TYR A 136 -14.50 32.16 2.60
C TYR A 136 -13.53 32.94 1.69
N LEU A 137 -12.35 32.39 1.43
CA LEU A 137 -11.34 32.99 0.57
C LEU A 137 -11.56 32.68 -0.91
N SER A 138 -12.57 31.89 -1.26
CA SER A 138 -12.88 31.54 -2.65
C SER A 138 -13.71 32.62 -3.33
N THR A 139 -13.36 32.99 -4.56
CA THR A 139 -14.23 33.85 -5.38
C THR A 139 -15.41 33.06 -5.92
N THR A 140 -15.15 31.82 -6.34
CA THR A 140 -16.13 30.89 -6.92
C THR A 140 -15.93 29.49 -6.36
N ILE A 141 -17.03 28.80 -6.03
CA ILE A 141 -17.03 27.37 -5.71
C ILE A 141 -17.77 26.59 -6.80
N PHE A 142 -17.08 25.62 -7.39
CA PHE A 142 -17.69 24.58 -8.21
C PHE A 142 -18.06 23.39 -7.33
N LEU A 143 -19.34 23.04 -7.30
CA LEU A 143 -19.78 21.80 -6.68
C LEU A 143 -19.55 20.66 -7.67
N THR A 144 -18.93 19.57 -7.22
CA THR A 144 -18.66 18.39 -8.03
C THR A 144 -19.31 17.16 -7.42
N LYS A 145 -19.64 16.18 -8.28
CA LYS A 145 -20.28 14.89 -7.92
C LYS A 145 -21.71 15.03 -7.34
N CYS A 146 -22.41 16.11 -7.69
CA CYS A 146 -23.78 16.39 -7.24
C CYS A 146 -24.78 15.27 -7.62
N GLU A 147 -24.54 14.55 -8.71
CA GLU A 147 -25.38 13.46 -9.22
C GLU A 147 -25.56 12.29 -8.23
N SER A 148 -24.67 12.19 -7.26
CA SER A 148 -24.63 11.09 -6.30
C SER A 148 -25.30 11.40 -4.95
N ILE A 149 -25.88 12.60 -4.80
CA ILE A 149 -26.44 13.09 -3.53
C ILE A 149 -27.87 13.64 -3.75
N PRO A 150 -28.80 13.45 -2.79
CA PRO A 150 -30.12 14.06 -2.85
C PRO A 150 -30.07 15.60 -3.00
N PRO A 151 -30.90 16.22 -3.86
CA PRO A 151 -30.91 17.67 -4.07
C PRO A 151 -31.09 18.49 -2.80
N GLU A 152 -31.82 17.96 -1.82
CA GLU A 152 -32.03 18.59 -0.51
C GLU A 152 -30.71 18.78 0.26
N LYS A 153 -29.82 17.79 0.20
CA LYS A 153 -28.52 17.85 0.86
C LYS A 153 -27.56 18.78 0.12
N VAL A 154 -27.60 18.81 -1.22
CA VAL A 154 -26.85 19.80 -2.01
C VAL A 154 -27.28 21.21 -1.63
N LYS A 155 -28.59 21.46 -1.55
CA LYS A 155 -29.15 22.75 -1.09
C LYS A 155 -28.67 23.11 0.32
N GLN A 156 -28.68 22.15 1.26
CA GLN A 156 -28.16 22.38 2.61
C GLN A 156 -26.68 22.80 2.62
N ILE A 157 -25.84 22.15 1.79
CA ILE A 157 -24.43 22.51 1.63
C ILE A 157 -24.30 23.92 1.04
N THR A 158 -25.06 24.23 -0.01
CA THR A 158 -25.11 25.56 -0.63
C THR A 158 -25.50 26.64 0.37
N ASP A 159 -26.55 26.41 1.17
CA ASP A 159 -26.99 27.33 2.22
C ASP A 159 -25.89 27.55 3.29
N ASN A 160 -25.17 26.49 3.67
CA ASN A 160 -24.02 26.60 4.57
C ASN A 160 -22.89 27.42 3.96
N LEU A 161 -22.55 27.22 2.68
CA LEU A 161 -21.50 27.97 1.99
C LEU A 161 -21.86 29.45 1.85
N ILE A 162 -23.11 29.76 1.53
CA ILE A 162 -23.64 31.14 1.50
C ILE A 162 -23.59 31.77 2.90
N SER A 163 -23.86 31.00 3.95
CA SER A 163 -23.74 31.50 5.33
C SER A 163 -22.30 31.86 5.71
N ILE A 164 -21.32 31.16 5.13
CA ILE A 164 -19.88 31.45 5.29
C ILE A 164 -19.50 32.70 4.48
N GLN A 165 -19.95 32.80 3.23
CA GLN A 165 -19.67 33.92 2.34
C GLN A 165 -20.93 34.30 1.52
N PRO A 166 -21.65 35.36 1.91
CA PRO A 166 -22.90 35.75 1.24
C PRO A 166 -22.75 36.17 -0.23
N GLN A 167 -21.56 36.58 -0.64
CA GLN A 167 -21.25 37.00 -2.02
C GLN A 167 -20.64 35.88 -2.86
N LEU A 168 -20.61 34.65 -2.35
CA LEU A 168 -19.99 33.52 -3.03
C LEU A 168 -20.79 33.13 -4.26
N GLN A 169 -20.10 32.94 -5.38
CA GLN A 169 -20.68 32.31 -6.56
C GLN A 169 -20.54 30.80 -6.44
N ILE A 170 -21.67 30.09 -6.47
CA ILE A 170 -21.72 28.63 -6.42
C ILE A 170 -22.28 28.14 -7.74
N ILE A 171 -21.58 27.20 -8.38
CA ILE A 171 -21.95 26.63 -9.67
C ILE A 171 -21.95 25.10 -9.54
N GLU A 172 -23.07 24.47 -9.87
CA GLU A 172 -23.28 23.01 -9.71
C GLU A 172 -22.71 22.18 -10.86
N ASP A 173 -22.54 22.76 -12.05
CA ASP A 173 -21.87 22.10 -13.17
C ASP A 173 -21.16 23.12 -14.07
N TYR A 174 -19.84 23.16 -13.97
CA TYR A 174 -19.02 24.07 -14.78
C TYR A 174 -18.96 23.69 -16.26
N ARG A 175 -19.34 22.46 -16.64
CA ARG A 175 -19.26 21.98 -18.03
C ARG A 175 -20.34 22.58 -18.92
N LEU A 176 -21.38 23.16 -18.30
CA LEU A 176 -22.49 23.82 -18.99
C LEU A 176 -22.22 25.31 -19.26
N LEU A 177 -21.12 25.83 -18.74
CA LEU A 177 -20.78 27.25 -18.86
C LEU A 177 -20.36 27.58 -20.29
N ASN A 178 -20.93 28.67 -20.82
CA ASN A 178 -20.49 29.28 -22.07
C ASN A 178 -19.36 30.29 -21.84
N ASP A 179 -18.76 30.81 -22.93
CA ASP A 179 -17.62 31.73 -22.85
C ASP A 179 -17.90 33.01 -22.05
N ILE A 180 -19.12 33.54 -22.11
CA ILE A 180 -19.53 34.76 -21.39
C ILE A 180 -19.61 34.48 -19.89
N GLU A 181 -20.15 33.32 -19.51
CA GLU A 181 -20.25 32.92 -18.11
C GLU A 181 -18.86 32.65 -17.51
N TRP A 182 -17.96 32.03 -18.28
CA TRP A 182 -16.56 31.90 -17.91
C TRP A 182 -15.89 33.26 -17.72
N GLU A 183 -16.05 34.18 -18.67
CA GLU A 183 -15.46 35.52 -18.58
C GLU A 183 -15.94 36.26 -17.33
N SER A 184 -17.23 36.14 -16.98
CA SER A 184 -17.79 36.70 -15.74
C SER A 184 -17.16 36.11 -14.46
N ILE A 185 -16.85 34.81 -14.46
CA ILE A 185 -16.18 34.14 -13.32
C ILE A 185 -14.74 34.67 -13.17
N TRP A 186 -14.04 34.87 -14.28
CA TRP A 186 -12.64 35.33 -14.27
C TRP A 186 -12.50 36.83 -13.99
N GLU A 187 -13.47 37.65 -14.36
CA GLU A 187 -13.48 39.09 -14.02
C GLU A 187 -13.69 39.34 -12.52
N LYS A 188 -14.24 38.36 -11.78
CA LYS A 188 -14.38 38.45 -10.32
C LYS A 188 -13.03 38.34 -9.65
N ARG A 189 -12.49 39.51 -9.32
CA ARG A 189 -11.25 39.60 -8.57
C ARG A 189 -11.44 39.29 -7.10
N CYS A 190 -10.42 38.68 -6.50
CA CYS A 190 -10.19 38.72 -5.07
C CYS A 190 -9.88 40.20 -4.73
N GLY A 191 -10.91 41.06 -4.63
CA GLY A 191 -10.71 42.50 -4.38
C GLY A 191 -9.83 42.72 -3.15
N GLN A 192 -9.28 43.93 -2.96
CA GLN A 192 -8.58 44.35 -1.73
C GLN A 192 -9.51 44.28 -0.51
N ARG A 193 -9.93 43.08 -0.12
CA ARG A 193 -10.61 42.80 1.13
C ARG A 193 -9.53 43.03 2.17
N LYS A 194 -9.64 44.12 2.95
CA LYS A 194 -8.95 44.18 4.24
C LYS A 194 -9.56 43.08 5.08
N VAL A 195 -8.96 41.91 5.00
CA VAL A 195 -9.40 40.70 5.68
C VAL A 195 -9.15 40.89 7.17
N PHE A 196 -10.07 41.54 7.90
CA PHE A 196 -10.08 41.38 9.35
C PHE A 196 -10.70 40.04 9.63
N ILE A 197 -9.84 39.06 9.84
CA ILE A 197 -10.25 37.77 10.35
C ILE A 197 -9.50 37.60 11.65
N PRO A 198 -10.22 37.34 12.76
CA PRO A 198 -9.58 37.05 14.02
C PRO A 198 -8.58 35.91 13.81
N LEU A 199 -7.30 36.20 14.07
CA LEU A 199 -6.24 35.21 14.11
C LEU A 199 -6.62 34.17 15.17
N SER A 200 -7.13 33.02 14.72
CA SER A 200 -7.08 31.82 15.55
C SER A 200 -5.61 31.43 15.65
N THR A 201 -5.08 31.47 16.87
CA THR A 201 -3.70 31.05 17.19
C THR A 201 -3.46 29.54 16.98
N LYS A 202 -4.45 28.79 16.46
CA LYS A 202 -4.41 27.35 16.20
C LYS A 202 -4.69 26.96 14.74
N ASN A 203 -4.39 27.83 13.77
CA ASN A 203 -4.49 27.47 12.35
C ASN A 203 -3.21 26.82 11.81
N THR A 204 -2.86 25.64 12.33
CA THR A 204 -1.98 24.75 11.57
C THR A 204 -2.83 24.06 10.50
N PRO A 205 -2.48 24.16 9.20
CA PRO A 205 -3.09 23.31 8.20
C PRO A 205 -2.94 21.86 8.65
N PRO A 206 -3.95 21.00 8.43
CA PRO A 206 -3.80 19.60 8.78
C PRO A 206 -2.56 19.08 8.05
N LEU A 207 -1.56 18.65 8.82
CA LEU A 207 -0.33 18.11 8.29
C LEU A 207 -0.65 16.73 7.76
N PHE A 208 -0.36 16.51 6.48
CA PHE A 208 -0.43 15.19 5.87
C PHE A 208 0.93 14.81 5.34
N SER A 209 1.22 13.54 5.48
CA SER A 209 2.42 12.92 4.95
C SER A 209 2.04 12.12 3.71
N THR A 210 2.99 12.01 2.78
CA THR A 210 2.85 11.20 1.58
C THR A 210 3.99 10.23 1.44
N GLU A 211 3.68 9.06 0.91
CA GLU A 211 4.68 8.05 0.57
C GLU A 211 4.24 7.33 -0.70
N THR A 212 5.20 7.05 -1.57
CA THR A 212 4.97 6.36 -2.84
C THR A 212 5.68 5.02 -2.81
N PHE A 213 4.93 3.96 -3.07
CA PHE A 213 5.42 2.60 -3.18
C PHE A 213 5.50 2.21 -4.65
N VAL A 214 6.61 1.56 -5.00
CA VAL A 214 6.74 0.82 -6.26
C VAL A 214 6.26 -0.60 -6.01
N LEU A 215 5.40 -1.10 -6.89
CA LEU A 215 4.84 -2.44 -6.80
C LEU A 215 5.76 -3.41 -7.55
N GLU A 216 6.48 -4.23 -6.79
CA GLU A 216 7.47 -5.19 -7.28
C GLU A 216 6.94 -6.62 -7.30
N SER A 217 5.79 -6.83 -6.67
CA SER A 217 5.12 -8.13 -6.60
C SER A 217 3.77 -8.09 -7.33
N PRO A 218 3.29 -9.24 -7.82
CA PRO A 218 1.96 -9.32 -8.43
C PRO A 218 0.85 -8.87 -7.47
N ILE A 219 -0.02 -7.97 -7.92
CA ILE A 219 -1.19 -7.49 -7.18
C ILE A 219 -2.46 -7.98 -7.88
N ASP A 220 -3.46 -8.35 -7.07
CA ASP A 220 -4.80 -8.66 -7.55
C ASP A 220 -5.44 -7.41 -8.17
N THR A 221 -6.00 -7.57 -9.36
CA THR A 221 -6.71 -6.53 -10.11
C THR A 221 -7.77 -5.78 -9.29
N ASP A 222 -8.49 -6.46 -8.39
CA ASP A 222 -9.57 -5.85 -7.61
C ASP A 222 -9.16 -5.43 -6.19
N PHE A 223 -7.88 -5.61 -5.82
CA PHE A 223 -7.38 -5.33 -4.46
C PHE A 223 -7.70 -3.91 -4.01
N PHE A 224 -7.36 -2.91 -4.83
CA PHE A 224 -7.55 -1.49 -4.50
C PHE A 224 -9.01 -1.09 -4.44
N LYS A 225 -9.88 -1.77 -5.19
CA LYS A 225 -11.30 -1.47 -5.26
C LYS A 225 -12.08 -2.07 -4.09
N THR A 226 -11.72 -3.28 -3.67
CA THR A 226 -12.57 -4.08 -2.76
C THR A 226 -11.93 -4.39 -1.41
N GLU A 227 -10.62 -4.57 -1.39
CA GLU A 227 -9.89 -5.09 -0.23
C GLU A 227 -9.14 -3.98 0.51
N PHE A 228 -8.58 -3.00 -0.21
CA PHE A 228 -7.86 -1.87 0.36
C PHE A 228 -8.67 -1.07 1.39
N PRO A 229 -9.95 -0.71 1.17
CA PRO A 229 -10.75 0.00 2.18
C PRO A 229 -10.95 -0.84 3.45
N LYS A 230 -11.17 -2.15 3.31
CA LYS A 230 -11.37 -3.06 4.46
C LYS A 230 -10.10 -3.16 5.30
N ILE A 231 -8.95 -3.28 4.64
CA ILE A 231 -7.66 -3.33 5.32
C ILE A 231 -7.37 -1.98 5.98
N ASN A 232 -7.56 -0.86 5.30
CA ASN A 232 -7.40 0.45 5.93
C ASN A 232 -8.24 0.57 7.21
N GLY A 233 -9.51 0.13 7.19
CA GLY A 233 -10.37 0.07 8.36
C GLY A 233 -9.87 -0.85 9.47
N LEU A 234 -9.32 -2.03 9.11
CA LEU A 234 -8.72 -2.95 10.09
C LEU A 234 -7.54 -2.32 10.84
N PHE A 235 -6.77 -1.46 10.15
CA PHE A 235 -5.60 -0.76 10.68
C PHE A 235 -5.90 0.68 11.14
N GLY A 236 -7.18 1.04 11.28
CA GLY A 236 -7.62 2.27 11.95
C GLY A 236 -7.91 3.48 11.05
N ASP A 237 -8.14 3.26 9.76
CA ASP A 237 -8.49 4.29 8.76
C ASP A 237 -7.48 5.44 8.65
N GLN A 238 -6.19 5.11 8.77
CA GLN A 238 -5.10 6.10 8.73
C GLN A 238 -4.96 6.74 7.34
N ILE A 239 -5.15 5.94 6.28
CA ILE A 239 -5.01 6.41 4.90
C ILE A 239 -6.29 7.11 4.48
N ILE A 240 -6.19 8.38 4.10
CA ILE A 240 -7.33 9.20 3.68
C ILE A 240 -7.53 9.19 2.16
N ARG A 241 -6.44 9.00 1.42
CA ARG A 241 -6.43 8.92 -0.04
C ARG A 241 -5.31 8.02 -0.51
N ALA A 242 -5.55 7.34 -1.61
CA ALA A 242 -4.51 6.69 -2.38
C ALA A 242 -4.73 6.94 -3.87
N LYS A 243 -3.64 7.14 -4.61
CA LYS A 243 -3.63 7.18 -6.07
C LYS A 243 -2.61 6.18 -6.55
N GLY A 244 -2.87 5.50 -7.65
CA GLY A 244 -1.84 4.66 -8.23
C GLY A 244 -1.99 4.46 -9.72
N LEU A 245 -0.90 3.99 -10.30
CA LEU A 245 -0.79 3.52 -11.67
C LEU A 245 -0.56 2.01 -11.63
N LEU A 246 -1.40 1.26 -12.32
CA LEU A 246 -1.31 -0.18 -12.42
C LEU A 246 -1.15 -0.58 -13.87
N GLU A 247 -0.14 -1.39 -14.13
CA GLU A 247 -0.02 -2.10 -15.39
C GLU A 247 -1.04 -3.25 -15.40
N GLN A 248 -1.90 -3.23 -16.40
CA GLN A 248 -2.89 -4.25 -16.70
C GLN A 248 -2.34 -5.20 -17.78
N GLN A 249 -3.12 -6.23 -18.13
CA GLN A 249 -2.76 -7.14 -19.22
C GLN A 249 -2.53 -6.39 -20.55
N GLU A 250 -1.59 -6.91 -21.36
CA GLU A 250 -1.24 -6.38 -22.69
C GLU A 250 -0.62 -4.96 -22.70
N GLY A 251 -0.08 -4.49 -21.57
CA GLY A 251 0.59 -3.18 -21.49
C GLY A 251 -0.39 -1.99 -21.47
N ARG A 252 -1.66 -2.24 -21.15
CA ARG A 252 -2.62 -1.17 -20.82
C ARG A 252 -2.35 -0.72 -19.40
N TRP A 253 -2.56 0.55 -19.11
CA TRP A 253 -2.38 1.09 -17.77
C TRP A 253 -3.72 1.56 -17.24
N SER A 254 -3.97 1.37 -15.95
CA SER A 254 -5.09 1.99 -15.27
C SER A 254 -4.61 2.89 -14.14
N ARG A 255 -5.26 4.03 -14.01
CA ARG A 255 -5.06 4.97 -12.92
C ARG A 255 -6.25 4.87 -12.00
N PHE A 256 -5.98 4.62 -10.72
CA PHE A 256 -7.01 4.61 -9.70
C PHE A 256 -6.83 5.77 -8.71
N ASP A 257 -7.94 6.20 -8.12
CA ASP A 257 -8.01 7.19 -7.06
C ASP A 257 -9.04 6.72 -6.03
N ILE A 258 -8.58 6.57 -4.79
CA ILE A 258 -9.35 6.16 -3.62
C ILE A 258 -9.40 7.34 -2.67
N THR A 259 -10.58 7.84 -2.32
CA THR A 259 -10.73 8.86 -1.26
C THR A 259 -11.82 8.42 -0.30
N GLY A 260 -11.44 8.08 0.95
CA GLY A 260 -12.34 7.38 1.86
C GLY A 260 -12.80 6.04 1.27
N GLU A 261 -14.10 5.85 1.11
CA GLU A 261 -14.69 4.64 0.51
C GLU A 261 -14.92 4.74 -1.01
N ASP A 262 -14.77 5.94 -1.60
CA ASP A 262 -14.99 6.13 -3.03
C ASP A 262 -13.77 5.66 -3.82
N TYR A 263 -14.02 4.77 -4.79
CA TYR A 263 -13.02 4.30 -5.76
C TYR A 263 -13.39 4.80 -7.16
N SER A 264 -12.41 5.33 -7.88
CA SER A 264 -12.53 5.66 -9.30
C SER A 264 -11.31 5.15 -10.07
N GLU A 265 -11.54 4.70 -11.31
CA GLU A 265 -10.48 4.16 -12.16
C GLU A 265 -10.67 4.64 -13.61
N LYS A 266 -9.57 4.97 -14.28
CA LYS A 266 -9.54 5.35 -15.69
C LYS A 266 -8.41 4.61 -16.40
N THR A 267 -8.68 4.11 -17.61
CA THR A 267 -7.65 3.52 -18.46
C THR A 267 -6.81 4.62 -19.12
N ILE A 268 -5.49 4.46 -19.10
CA ILE A 268 -4.53 5.34 -19.76
C ILE A 268 -3.92 4.61 -20.96
N HIS A 269 -3.77 5.34 -22.06
CA HIS A 269 -3.09 4.90 -23.27
C HIS A 269 -1.76 5.67 -23.45
N GLY A 270 -0.73 5.02 -24.01
CA GLY A 270 0.51 5.70 -24.43
C GLY A 270 1.63 5.77 -23.39
N LEU A 271 1.51 5.12 -22.23
CA LEU A 271 2.59 4.97 -21.26
C LEU A 271 3.70 4.05 -21.80
N LYS A 272 4.96 4.37 -21.49
CA LYS A 272 6.12 3.57 -21.92
C LYS A 272 6.14 2.25 -21.15
N ARG A 273 6.54 1.16 -21.83
CA ARG A 273 6.68 -0.20 -21.23
C ARG A 273 7.68 -0.31 -20.07
N GLU A 274 8.50 0.70 -19.81
CA GLU A 274 9.51 0.69 -18.75
C GLU A 274 9.01 1.26 -17.42
N GLU A 275 7.80 1.82 -17.37
CA GLU A 275 7.22 2.29 -16.13
C GLU A 275 6.83 1.12 -15.22
N LYS A 276 6.94 1.33 -13.91
CA LYS A 276 6.51 0.35 -12.90
C LYS A 276 5.18 0.78 -12.30
N SER A 277 4.39 -0.20 -11.89
CA SER A 277 3.16 0.08 -11.13
C SER A 277 3.51 0.77 -9.81
N THR A 278 2.77 1.80 -9.44
CA THR A 278 3.03 2.61 -8.24
C THR A 278 1.75 2.95 -7.50
N ILE A 279 1.86 3.23 -6.20
CA ILE A 279 0.80 3.79 -5.38
C ILE A 279 1.37 4.85 -4.45
N SER A 280 0.78 6.04 -4.48
CA SER A 280 0.99 7.10 -3.51
C SER A 280 -0.16 7.10 -2.50
N ILE A 281 0.16 7.18 -1.22
CA ILE A 281 -0.81 7.27 -0.13
C ILE A 281 -0.67 8.60 0.60
N TRP A 282 -1.78 9.07 1.17
CA TRP A 282 -1.85 10.25 2.04
C TRP A 282 -2.43 9.83 3.39
N TRP A 283 -1.82 10.31 4.49
CA TRP A 283 -2.32 10.12 5.86
C TRP A 283 -1.97 11.33 6.73
N LYS A 284 -2.56 11.43 7.92
CA LYS A 284 -2.36 12.58 8.83
C LYS A 284 -1.01 12.48 9.55
N SER A 285 -0.15 13.48 9.42
CA SER A 285 1.23 13.49 9.98
C SER A 285 1.31 13.52 11.51
N ASN A 286 0.21 13.79 12.20
CA ASN A 286 0.20 13.83 13.68
C ASN A 286 0.02 12.44 14.31
N GLU A 287 -0.03 11.37 13.50
CA GLU A 287 -0.03 9.99 13.96
C GLU A 287 1.43 9.50 14.06
N ASP A 288 1.81 8.93 15.22
CA ASP A 288 3.19 8.52 15.53
C ASP A 288 3.72 7.37 14.63
N GLN A 289 2.90 6.81 13.74
CA GLN A 289 3.27 5.68 12.88
C GLN A 289 2.83 5.91 11.44
N SER A 290 3.77 5.71 10.50
CA SER A 290 3.45 5.68 9.07
C SER A 290 2.65 4.42 8.73
N PRO A 291 1.60 4.50 7.89
CA PRO A 291 0.87 3.33 7.40
C PRO A 291 1.75 2.32 6.64
N SER A 292 2.92 2.75 6.19
CA SER A 292 3.89 1.96 5.43
C SER A 292 4.28 0.65 6.11
N GLU A 293 4.37 0.64 7.44
CA GLU A 293 4.77 -0.55 8.19
C GLU A 293 3.78 -1.71 7.99
N TRP A 294 2.48 -1.41 7.98
CA TRP A 294 1.44 -2.43 7.79
C TRP A 294 1.05 -2.61 6.33
N LEU A 295 1.13 -1.55 5.50
CA LEU A 295 0.70 -1.59 4.10
C LEU A 295 1.74 -2.26 3.20
N SER A 296 3.03 -2.01 3.44
CA SER A 296 4.11 -2.51 2.58
C SER A 296 4.03 -4.02 2.32
N PRO A 297 3.79 -4.90 3.33
CA PRO A 297 3.67 -6.33 3.11
C PRO A 297 2.44 -6.78 2.29
N PHE A 298 1.40 -5.96 2.16
CA PHE A 298 0.28 -6.22 1.25
C PHE A 298 0.61 -5.87 -0.19
N LEU A 299 1.41 -4.82 -0.39
CA LEU A 299 1.83 -4.37 -1.71
C LEU A 299 2.95 -5.25 -2.25
N ASN A 300 3.97 -5.52 -1.43
CA ASN A 300 5.20 -6.22 -1.80
C ASN A 300 5.54 -7.35 -0.84
N ALA A 301 6.05 -8.46 -1.40
CA ALA A 301 6.65 -9.50 -0.57
C ALA A 301 7.90 -8.93 0.12
N THR A 302 8.03 -9.17 1.42
CA THR A 302 9.08 -8.59 2.27
C THR A 302 10.02 -9.69 2.75
N GLU A 303 11.31 -9.56 2.47
CA GLU A 303 12.33 -10.40 3.12
C GLU A 303 12.61 -9.89 4.53
N GLN A 304 12.63 -10.81 5.48
CA GLN A 304 12.92 -10.53 6.88
C GLN A 304 14.35 -10.97 7.20
N PRO A 305 15.16 -10.12 7.85
CA PRO A 305 16.46 -10.51 8.36
C PRO A 305 16.35 -11.73 9.28
N CYS A 306 17.16 -12.74 8.98
CA CYS A 306 17.27 -13.96 9.75
C CYS A 306 18.72 -14.43 9.70
N SER A 307 19.30 -14.74 10.85
CA SER A 307 20.61 -15.36 10.98
C SER A 307 20.50 -16.68 11.71
N VAL A 308 21.55 -17.50 11.63
CA VAL A 308 21.60 -18.79 12.35
C VAL A 308 21.54 -18.58 13.87
N ASN A 309 22.04 -17.45 14.36
CA ASN A 309 22.03 -17.12 15.79
C ASN A 309 20.63 -16.81 16.34
N ASP A 310 19.68 -16.49 15.46
CA ASP A 310 18.29 -16.23 15.84
C ASP A 310 17.48 -17.53 15.96
N LEU A 311 18.05 -18.66 15.53
CA LEU A 311 17.36 -19.95 15.47
C LEU A 311 17.53 -20.72 16.78
N ILE A 312 16.41 -21.18 17.33
CA ILE A 312 16.40 -22.09 18.47
C ILE A 312 16.34 -23.53 17.94
N LEU A 313 17.40 -24.29 18.21
CA LEU A 313 17.53 -25.68 17.76
C LEU A 313 17.46 -26.63 18.96
N SER A 314 16.55 -27.59 18.89
CA SER A 314 16.42 -28.65 19.91
C SER A 314 17.15 -29.90 19.48
N ASP A 315 18.09 -30.37 20.31
CA ASP A 315 18.75 -31.66 20.12
C ASP A 315 17.74 -32.81 20.23
N GLU A 316 16.69 -32.67 21.04
CA GLU A 316 15.62 -33.67 21.14
C GLU A 316 14.83 -33.82 19.83
N GLU A 317 14.55 -32.70 19.14
CA GLU A 317 13.90 -32.73 17.83
C GLU A 317 14.83 -33.29 16.75
N LEU A 318 16.13 -32.98 16.80
CA LEU A 318 17.13 -33.57 15.91
C LEU A 318 17.18 -35.09 16.08
N PHE A 319 17.22 -35.56 17.33
CA PHE A 319 17.21 -36.99 17.65
C PHE A 319 15.93 -37.67 17.16
N LEU A 320 14.78 -37.00 17.25
CA LEU A 320 13.54 -37.50 16.68
C LEU A 320 13.62 -37.66 15.16
N TYR A 321 14.18 -36.68 14.44
CA TYR A 321 14.41 -36.79 12.99
C TYR A 321 15.34 -37.94 12.61
N LEU A 322 16.32 -38.23 13.48
CA LEU A 322 17.25 -39.35 13.32
C LEU A 322 16.67 -40.70 13.78
N GLY A 323 15.45 -40.72 14.33
CA GLY A 323 14.75 -41.94 14.75
C GLY A 323 14.95 -42.34 16.21
N PHE A 324 15.64 -41.54 17.01
CA PHE A 324 15.78 -41.76 18.46
C PHE A 324 14.52 -41.25 19.18
N LYS A 325 13.55 -42.14 19.41
CA LYS A 325 12.24 -41.86 20.03
C LYS A 325 12.36 -41.64 21.55
N GLY A 326 13.02 -40.56 21.98
CA GLY A 326 13.23 -40.22 23.39
C GLY A 326 14.44 -40.89 24.05
N SER A 327 15.20 -41.68 23.29
CA SER A 327 16.53 -42.17 23.68
C SER A 327 17.63 -41.21 23.22
N LYS A 328 18.80 -41.28 23.85
CA LYS A 328 19.99 -40.56 23.38
C LYS A 328 20.84 -41.48 22.49
N PRO A 329 21.51 -40.93 21.47
CA PRO A 329 22.54 -41.66 20.74
C PRO A 329 23.69 -42.08 21.68
N ASP A 330 24.41 -43.12 21.29
CA ASP A 330 25.68 -43.48 21.94
C ASP A 330 26.73 -42.37 21.76
N SER A 331 27.83 -42.42 22.53
CA SER A 331 28.83 -41.36 22.55
C SER A 331 29.44 -41.06 21.17
N TYR A 332 29.72 -42.10 20.38
CA TYR A 332 30.32 -41.94 19.06
C TYR A 332 29.35 -41.25 18.09
N THR A 333 28.10 -41.72 18.05
CA THR A 333 27.06 -41.11 17.21
C THR A 333 26.76 -39.67 17.64
N TYR A 334 26.74 -39.40 18.94
CA TYR A 334 26.53 -38.06 19.47
C TYR A 334 27.64 -37.09 19.04
N GLU A 335 28.91 -37.50 19.14
CA GLU A 335 30.06 -36.68 18.70
C GLU A 335 30.00 -36.38 17.20
N LEU A 336 29.64 -37.38 16.37
CA LEU A 336 29.45 -37.18 14.94
C LEU A 336 28.35 -36.15 14.65
N ILE A 337 27.19 -36.28 15.32
CA ILE A 337 26.08 -35.34 15.16
C ILE A 337 26.50 -33.92 15.52
N GLN A 338 27.21 -33.73 16.65
CA GLN A 338 27.64 -32.40 17.07
C GLN A 338 28.68 -31.79 16.12
N SER A 339 29.60 -32.61 15.59
CA SER A 339 30.57 -32.19 14.57
C SER A 339 29.87 -31.68 13.30
N LEU A 340 28.95 -32.47 12.75
CA LEU A 340 28.20 -32.11 11.55
C LEU A 340 27.26 -30.91 11.80
N LYS A 341 26.65 -30.82 12.99
CA LYS A 341 25.83 -29.67 13.39
C LYS A 341 26.64 -28.38 13.33
N LYS A 342 27.87 -28.37 13.85
CA LYS A 342 28.74 -27.19 13.80
C LYS A 342 29.00 -26.73 12.36
N VAL A 343 29.36 -27.67 11.47
CA VAL A 343 29.59 -27.37 10.05
C VAL A 343 28.31 -26.86 9.37
N ALA A 344 27.16 -27.50 9.63
CA ALA A 344 25.89 -27.08 9.08
C ALA A 344 25.52 -25.64 9.50
N LEU A 345 25.79 -25.24 10.75
CA LEU A 345 25.54 -23.87 11.23
C LEU A 345 26.45 -22.83 10.56
N GLU A 346 27.70 -23.19 10.25
CA GLU A 346 28.64 -22.30 9.55
C GLU A 346 28.26 -22.08 8.07
N ILE A 347 27.68 -23.11 7.43
CA ILE A 347 27.28 -23.10 6.02
C ILE A 347 25.88 -22.51 5.83
N CYS A 348 24.95 -22.74 6.78
CA CYS A 348 23.55 -22.32 6.68
C CYS A 348 23.42 -20.82 6.43
N ARG A 349 22.63 -20.46 5.41
CA ARG A 349 22.28 -19.07 5.07
C ARG A 349 20.76 -18.95 5.09
N PRO A 350 20.15 -18.79 6.28
CA PRO A 350 18.71 -18.77 6.39
C PRO A 350 18.14 -17.54 5.68
N ARG A 351 17.08 -17.75 4.91
CA ARG A 351 16.32 -16.72 4.20
C ARG A 351 14.86 -16.91 4.56
N LEU A 352 14.20 -15.82 4.91
CA LEU A 352 12.82 -15.81 5.36
C LEU A 352 12.12 -14.62 4.72
N GLY A 353 10.91 -14.83 4.22
CA GLY A 353 10.10 -13.76 3.68
C GLY A 353 8.63 -14.03 3.82
N TYR A 354 7.84 -12.96 3.80
CA TYR A 354 6.39 -13.07 3.87
C TYR A 354 5.69 -12.01 3.03
N ARG A 355 4.43 -12.27 2.71
CA ARG A 355 3.51 -11.35 2.04
C ARG A 355 2.14 -11.47 2.68
N PHE A 356 1.46 -10.34 2.89
CA PHE A 356 0.07 -10.33 3.35
C PHE A 356 -0.90 -10.30 2.18
N LEU A 357 -2.00 -11.01 2.36
CA LEU A 357 -3.10 -11.10 1.42
C LEU A 357 -4.40 -11.06 2.19
N THR A 358 -5.44 -10.52 1.56
CA THR A 358 -6.80 -10.69 2.08
C THR A 358 -7.36 -12.03 1.63
N GLY A 359 -8.50 -12.42 2.18
CA GLY A 359 -9.15 -13.66 1.78
C GLY A 359 -10.41 -13.93 2.56
N LYS A 360 -11.12 -14.98 2.17
CA LYS A 360 -12.34 -15.43 2.82
C LYS A 360 -12.51 -16.92 2.67
N ILE A 361 -13.14 -17.54 3.66
CA ILE A 361 -13.56 -18.93 3.56
C ILE A 361 -14.87 -18.99 2.78
N LEU A 362 -14.94 -19.90 1.81
CA LEU A 362 -16.15 -20.13 1.02
C LEU A 362 -17.04 -21.19 1.67
N ASP A 363 -16.44 -22.29 2.11
CA ASP A 363 -17.13 -23.39 2.75
C ASP A 363 -16.18 -24.19 3.64
N LYS A 364 -16.58 -25.41 4.03
CA LYS A 364 -15.81 -26.26 4.94
C LYS A 364 -14.47 -26.74 4.37
N GLN A 365 -14.22 -26.70 3.07
CA GLN A 365 -13.02 -27.25 2.42
C GLN A 365 -12.32 -26.25 1.48
N HIS A 366 -12.95 -25.10 1.22
CA HIS A 366 -12.49 -24.12 0.25
C HIS A 366 -12.31 -22.75 0.88
N LEU A 367 -11.23 -22.07 0.53
CA LEU A 367 -10.98 -20.67 0.85
C LEU A 367 -10.40 -19.93 -0.36
N ILE A 368 -10.71 -18.64 -0.45
CA ILE A 368 -10.08 -17.71 -1.38
C ILE A 368 -9.06 -16.91 -0.60
N VAL A 369 -7.84 -16.81 -1.13
CA VAL A 369 -6.80 -15.89 -0.66
C VAL A 369 -6.37 -15.06 -1.86
N GLY A 370 -6.37 -13.73 -1.73
CA GLY A 370 -6.30 -12.81 -2.87
C GLY A 370 -7.38 -13.16 -3.91
N ASP A 371 -6.92 -13.45 -5.12
CA ASP A 371 -7.74 -13.84 -6.28
C ASP A 371 -7.66 -15.34 -6.64
N ARG A 372 -7.17 -16.20 -5.72
CA ARG A 372 -7.02 -17.65 -5.97
C ARG A 372 -7.83 -18.50 -5.00
N LEU A 373 -8.35 -19.61 -5.53
CA LEU A 373 -9.06 -20.63 -4.78
C LEU A 373 -8.10 -21.72 -4.30
N PHE A 374 -8.10 -21.98 -3.00
CA PHE A 374 -7.39 -23.08 -2.36
C PHE A 374 -8.35 -24.17 -1.86
N LYS A 375 -7.86 -25.41 -1.82
CA LYS A 375 -8.59 -26.60 -1.36
C LYS A 375 -7.79 -27.39 -0.32
N PRO A 376 -7.55 -26.83 0.88
CA PRO A 376 -6.73 -27.47 1.89
C PRO A 376 -7.50 -28.51 2.73
N ASP A 377 -8.74 -28.83 2.35
CA ASP A 377 -9.65 -29.74 3.05
C ASP A 377 -10.09 -29.19 4.44
N TYR A 378 -10.97 -29.92 5.12
CA TYR A 378 -11.67 -29.48 6.32
C TYR A 378 -10.75 -29.17 7.49
N VAL A 379 -9.73 -30.00 7.72
CA VAL A 379 -8.84 -29.87 8.88
C VAL A 379 -8.15 -28.51 8.87
N ILE A 380 -7.58 -28.11 7.73
CA ILE A 380 -6.84 -26.86 7.61
C ILE A 380 -7.81 -25.68 7.45
N THR A 381 -8.89 -25.83 6.68
CA THR A 381 -9.90 -24.75 6.51
C THR A 381 -10.51 -24.33 7.86
N LYS A 382 -10.74 -25.29 8.78
CA LYS A 382 -11.22 -25.00 10.13
C LYS A 382 -10.27 -24.06 10.90
N CYS A 383 -8.95 -24.22 10.73
CA CYS A 383 -7.94 -23.40 11.41
C CYS A 383 -7.90 -21.95 10.92
N PHE A 384 -8.56 -21.62 9.80
CA PHE A 384 -8.62 -20.28 9.23
C PHE A 384 -9.99 -19.60 9.44
N GLN A 385 -10.96 -20.23 10.10
CA GLN A 385 -12.35 -19.74 10.21
C GLN A 385 -12.51 -18.31 10.70
N LYS A 386 -11.57 -17.84 11.51
CA LYS A 386 -11.59 -16.52 12.16
C LYS A 386 -10.47 -15.61 11.66
N ALA A 387 -9.92 -15.91 10.48
CA ALA A 387 -8.91 -15.08 9.85
C ALA A 387 -9.54 -13.83 9.22
N ASP A 388 -8.98 -12.67 9.55
CA ASP A 388 -9.28 -11.38 8.92
C ASP A 388 -8.41 -11.18 7.67
N LEU A 389 -7.19 -11.73 7.68
CA LEU A 389 -6.22 -11.70 6.59
C LEU A 389 -5.28 -12.92 6.65
N TYR A 390 -4.43 -13.09 5.65
CA TYR A 390 -3.51 -14.21 5.52
C TYR A 390 -2.08 -13.72 5.29
N ALA A 391 -1.10 -14.50 5.74
CA ALA A 391 0.30 -14.33 5.39
C ALA A 391 0.81 -15.57 4.66
N ILE A 392 1.35 -15.37 3.46
CA ILE A 392 2.22 -16.35 2.83
C ILE A 392 3.60 -16.16 3.43
N MET A 393 4.21 -17.25 3.88
CA MET A 393 5.57 -17.24 4.41
C MET A 393 6.38 -18.32 3.72
N VAL A 394 7.57 -17.93 3.24
CA VAL A 394 8.55 -18.86 2.67
C VAL A 394 9.86 -18.76 3.44
N ALA A 395 10.53 -19.89 3.57
CA ALA A 395 11.81 -20.00 4.25
C ALA A 395 12.74 -20.97 3.51
N SER A 396 14.02 -20.69 3.53
CA SER A 396 15.08 -21.57 3.03
C SER A 396 16.29 -21.50 3.96
N VAL A 397 17.09 -22.55 4.01
CA VAL A 397 18.39 -22.56 4.73
C VAL A 397 19.58 -22.24 3.82
N GLY A 398 19.28 -21.84 2.57
CA GLY A 398 20.26 -21.47 1.57
C GLY A 398 20.67 -22.64 0.68
N LYS A 399 21.11 -22.31 -0.53
CA LYS A 399 21.60 -23.29 -1.49
C LYS A 399 22.90 -23.95 -1.00
N GLU A 400 23.69 -23.20 -0.24
CA GLU A 400 24.97 -23.59 0.32
C GLU A 400 24.85 -24.85 1.19
N LEU A 401 23.82 -24.93 2.04
CA LEU A 401 23.59 -26.11 2.87
C LEU A 401 23.10 -27.30 2.04
N ASP A 402 22.26 -27.05 1.06
CA ASP A 402 21.76 -28.05 0.13
C ASP A 402 22.89 -28.69 -0.69
N ASP A 403 23.80 -27.88 -1.22
CA ASP A 403 24.99 -28.31 -1.95
C ASP A 403 25.91 -29.14 -1.04
N TRP A 404 26.07 -28.73 0.23
CA TRP A 404 26.82 -29.51 1.23
C TRP A 404 26.17 -30.86 1.54
N ILE A 405 24.85 -30.92 1.72
CA ILE A 405 24.11 -32.19 1.91
C ILE A 405 24.27 -33.09 0.68
N GLN A 406 24.23 -32.54 -0.53
CA GLN A 406 24.45 -33.31 -1.77
C GLN A 406 25.88 -33.84 -1.86
N ALA A 407 26.89 -33.04 -1.49
CA ALA A 407 28.28 -33.48 -1.44
C ALA A 407 28.43 -34.69 -0.50
N LYS A 408 27.84 -34.64 0.70
CA LYS A 408 27.84 -35.78 1.65
C LYS A 408 27.18 -37.03 1.10
N ARG A 409 26.09 -36.90 0.33
CA ARG A 409 25.48 -38.05 -0.37
C ARG A 409 26.40 -38.65 -1.43
N SER A 410 27.19 -37.82 -2.11
CA SER A 410 28.11 -38.27 -3.17
C SER A 410 29.41 -38.89 -2.64
N GLU A 411 29.85 -38.50 -1.44
CA GLU A 411 31.04 -39.04 -0.77
C GLU A 411 30.86 -40.50 -0.30
N GLY A 412 29.62 -41.00 -0.26
CA GLY A 412 29.30 -42.40 0.04
C GLY A 412 29.14 -42.72 1.53
N ASP A 413 29.35 -41.76 2.43
CA ASP A 413 29.02 -41.90 3.85
C ASP A 413 27.52 -41.67 4.08
N ILE A 414 26.77 -42.77 4.14
CA ILE A 414 25.32 -42.78 4.31
C ILE A 414 24.93 -42.14 5.66
N MET A 415 25.74 -42.33 6.71
CA MET A 415 25.43 -41.82 8.06
C MET A 415 25.59 -40.30 8.09
N GLU A 416 26.70 -39.77 7.58
CA GLU A 416 26.89 -38.32 7.50
C GLU A 416 25.83 -37.64 6.63
N ALA A 417 25.52 -38.23 5.47
CA ALA A 417 24.48 -37.72 4.58
C ALA A 417 23.09 -37.71 5.22
N PHE A 418 22.76 -38.74 6.00
CA PHE A 418 21.49 -38.82 6.73
C PHE A 418 21.41 -37.77 7.84
N VAL A 419 22.48 -37.61 8.62
CA VAL A 419 22.56 -36.58 9.67
C VAL A 419 22.50 -35.17 9.08
N ALA A 420 23.23 -34.92 7.99
CA ALA A 420 23.20 -33.64 7.28
C ALA A 420 21.78 -33.31 6.77
N ASP A 421 21.06 -34.30 6.22
CA ASP A 421 19.69 -34.11 5.76
C ASP A 421 18.73 -33.77 6.92
N ALA A 422 18.85 -34.48 8.04
CA ALA A 422 18.07 -34.23 9.26
C ALA A 422 18.34 -32.84 9.84
N LEU A 423 19.60 -32.40 9.87
CA LEU A 423 19.99 -31.06 10.26
C LEU A 423 19.37 -30.00 9.35
N GLY A 424 19.40 -30.19 8.04
CA GLY A 424 18.75 -29.29 7.08
C GLY A 424 17.24 -29.17 7.33
N SER A 425 16.57 -30.30 7.62
CA SER A 425 15.15 -30.32 7.98
C SER A 425 14.86 -29.59 9.30
N LEU A 426 15.72 -29.75 10.31
CA LEU A 426 15.59 -29.03 11.57
C LEU A 426 15.79 -27.53 11.40
N LEU A 427 16.83 -27.12 10.66
CA LEU A 427 17.17 -25.72 10.42
C LEU A 427 16.06 -24.97 9.69
N VAL A 428 15.46 -25.55 8.65
CA VAL A 428 14.37 -24.87 7.93
C VAL A 428 13.12 -24.72 8.79
N GLU A 429 12.80 -25.71 9.63
CA GLU A 429 11.68 -25.63 10.58
C GLU A 429 11.94 -24.60 11.69
N ALA A 430 13.18 -24.47 12.15
CA ALA A 430 13.58 -23.43 13.08
C ALA A 430 13.44 -22.03 12.46
N THR A 431 13.84 -21.85 11.19
CA THR A 431 13.64 -20.59 10.45
C THR A 431 12.16 -20.22 10.33
N VAL A 432 11.29 -21.19 10.02
CA VAL A 432 9.83 -20.96 9.98
C VAL A 432 9.28 -20.61 11.36
N SER A 433 9.76 -21.27 12.41
CA SER A 433 9.33 -21.02 13.79
C SER A 433 9.74 -19.62 14.26
N TYR A 434 10.96 -19.19 13.95
CA TYR A 434 11.43 -17.82 14.15
C TYR A 434 10.54 -16.81 13.40
N GLY A 435 10.27 -17.07 12.12
CA GLY A 435 9.40 -16.21 11.32
C GLY A 435 7.98 -16.08 11.85
N LEU A 436 7.36 -17.19 12.24
CA LEU A 436 6.03 -17.20 12.84
C LEU A 436 6.02 -16.46 14.19
N SER A 437 7.04 -16.64 15.02
CA SER A 437 7.17 -15.93 16.29
C SER A 437 7.29 -14.42 16.06
N SER A 438 8.18 -14.00 15.16
CA SER A 438 8.38 -12.60 14.80
C SER A 438 7.11 -11.96 14.22
N LEU A 439 6.41 -12.66 13.32
CA LEU A 439 5.13 -12.20 12.78
C LEU A 439 4.07 -12.07 13.88
N THR A 440 4.03 -13.02 14.83
CA THR A 440 3.11 -12.95 15.98
C THR A 440 3.39 -11.70 16.83
N GLU A 441 4.66 -11.42 17.15
CA GLU A 441 5.02 -10.21 17.89
C GLU A 441 4.65 -8.93 17.15
N LYS A 442 4.84 -8.87 15.82
CA LYS A 442 4.42 -7.72 14.98
C LYS A 442 2.91 -7.48 14.99
N MET A 443 2.11 -8.54 15.14
CA MET A 443 0.64 -8.46 15.12
C MET A 443 0.03 -8.13 16.49
N LYS A 444 0.72 -8.44 17.59
CA LYS A 444 0.23 -8.18 18.96
C LYS A 444 -0.17 -6.73 19.24
N PRO A 445 0.60 -5.68 18.89
CA PRO A 445 0.21 -4.28 19.12
C PRO A 445 -1.13 -3.92 18.47
N LYS A 446 -1.50 -4.62 17.40
CA LYS A 446 -2.72 -4.41 16.62
C LYS A 446 -3.87 -5.32 17.08
N ARG A 447 -3.69 -6.05 18.18
CA ARG A 447 -4.64 -7.01 18.76
C ARG A 447 -5.05 -8.11 17.76
N LEU A 448 -4.10 -8.52 16.92
CA LEU A 448 -4.26 -9.60 15.96
C LEU A 448 -3.44 -10.82 16.42
N ASN A 449 -4.04 -12.00 16.32
CA ASN A 449 -3.39 -13.28 16.58
C ASN A 449 -3.03 -13.97 15.25
N THR A 450 -2.13 -14.95 15.32
CA THR A 450 -1.68 -15.76 14.18
C THR A 450 -2.04 -17.23 14.40
N SER A 451 -2.37 -17.95 13.33
CA SER A 451 -2.54 -19.41 13.37
C SER A 451 -1.17 -20.12 13.39
N ASN A 452 -1.16 -21.45 13.39
CA ASN A 452 0.03 -22.20 12.98
C ASN A 452 0.33 -21.99 11.47
N SER A 453 1.52 -22.40 11.02
CA SER A 453 1.89 -22.41 9.62
C SER A 453 1.43 -23.71 8.94
N TYR A 454 0.44 -23.63 8.06
CA TYR A 454 -0.09 -24.77 7.31
C TYR A 454 0.46 -24.78 5.88
N ARG A 455 0.60 -25.96 5.27
CA ARG A 455 1.37 -26.12 4.02
C ARG A 455 0.66 -27.04 3.03
N PRO A 456 0.72 -26.74 1.72
CA PRO A 456 0.39 -27.73 0.69
C PRO A 456 1.20 -29.03 0.90
N GLY A 457 0.54 -30.18 0.79
CA GLY A 457 1.09 -31.50 1.10
C GLY A 457 0.73 -32.03 2.50
N TYR A 458 0.18 -31.22 3.39
CA TYR A 458 -0.24 -31.63 4.74
C TYR A 458 -1.74 -31.91 4.79
N CYS A 459 -2.15 -32.89 5.60
CA CYS A 459 -3.57 -33.15 5.94
C CYS A 459 -4.54 -33.21 4.75
N GLY A 460 -4.10 -33.72 3.58
CA GLY A 460 -4.93 -33.82 2.38
C GLY A 460 -4.84 -32.61 1.43
N TRP A 461 -4.17 -31.52 1.84
CA TRP A 461 -3.92 -30.37 0.97
C TRP A 461 -3.03 -30.77 -0.21
N ASN A 462 -3.51 -30.56 -1.43
CA ASN A 462 -2.78 -30.87 -2.65
C ASN A 462 -1.50 -30.01 -2.78
N VAL A 463 -0.34 -30.67 -2.89
CA VAL A 463 0.97 -30.01 -3.07
C VAL A 463 1.03 -29.08 -4.29
N ARG A 464 0.24 -29.34 -5.34
CA ARG A 464 0.22 -28.49 -6.54
C ARG A 464 -0.23 -27.06 -6.25
N GLU A 465 -1.01 -26.84 -5.20
CA GLU A 465 -1.46 -25.51 -4.79
C GLU A 465 -0.31 -24.64 -4.25
N GLN A 466 0.87 -25.23 -4.04
CA GLN A 466 2.09 -24.47 -3.79
C GLN A 466 2.43 -23.49 -4.93
N GLN A 467 2.12 -23.82 -6.18
CA GLN A 467 2.30 -22.89 -7.31
C GLN A 467 1.42 -21.64 -7.14
N LEU A 468 0.25 -21.77 -6.52
CA LEU A 468 -0.63 -20.63 -6.24
C LEU A 468 0.03 -19.69 -5.23
N LEU A 469 0.62 -20.22 -4.15
CA LEU A 469 1.33 -19.41 -3.16
C LEU A 469 2.48 -18.60 -3.80
N PHE A 470 3.27 -19.23 -4.66
CA PHE A 470 4.40 -18.56 -5.32
C PHE A 470 3.97 -17.57 -6.42
N SER A 471 2.73 -17.67 -6.93
CA SER A 471 2.23 -16.74 -7.95
C SER A 471 2.09 -15.29 -7.47
N TRP A 472 2.09 -15.05 -6.16
CA TRP A 472 2.11 -13.70 -5.57
C TRP A 472 3.48 -13.26 -5.07
N LEU A 473 4.51 -14.09 -5.22
CA LEU A 473 5.86 -13.79 -4.80
C LEU A 473 6.71 -13.40 -6.01
N PRO A 474 7.69 -12.50 -5.85
CA PRO A 474 8.66 -12.23 -6.91
C PRO A 474 9.39 -13.49 -7.36
N PRO A 475 9.88 -13.55 -8.61
CA PRO A 475 10.73 -14.64 -9.06
C PRO A 475 11.95 -14.80 -8.14
N SER A 476 12.27 -16.04 -7.77
CA SER A 476 13.40 -16.36 -6.88
C SER A 476 13.35 -15.69 -5.50
N PHE A 477 12.16 -15.35 -4.99
CA PHE A 477 12.00 -14.76 -3.66
C PHE A 477 12.60 -15.66 -2.57
N CYS A 478 13.39 -15.08 -1.66
CA CYS A 478 14.22 -15.82 -0.69
C CYS A 478 15.18 -16.84 -1.33
N GLY A 479 15.55 -16.66 -2.59
CA GLY A 479 16.38 -17.60 -3.36
C GLY A 479 15.66 -18.90 -3.75
N ILE A 480 14.34 -18.97 -3.61
CA ILE A 480 13.56 -20.19 -3.85
C ILE A 480 12.93 -20.18 -5.24
N THR A 481 13.07 -21.29 -5.96
CA THR A 481 12.39 -21.54 -7.23
C THR A 481 11.54 -22.80 -7.15
N LEU A 482 10.47 -22.88 -7.93
CA LEU A 482 9.64 -24.08 -8.04
C LEU A 482 9.92 -24.81 -9.36
N THR A 483 10.01 -26.13 -9.28
CA THR A 483 9.98 -27.01 -10.46
C THR A 483 8.55 -27.20 -10.95
N ASP A 484 8.39 -27.75 -12.16
CA ASP A 484 7.08 -28.15 -12.70
C ASP A 484 6.36 -29.18 -11.82
N SER A 485 7.13 -29.99 -11.08
CA SER A 485 6.63 -30.95 -10.09
C SER A 485 6.34 -30.34 -8.72
N CYS A 486 6.38 -29.00 -8.60
CA CYS A 486 6.14 -28.23 -7.37
C CYS A 486 7.18 -28.45 -6.25
N LEU A 487 8.36 -29.00 -6.57
CA LEU A 487 9.47 -29.07 -5.63
C LEU A 487 10.14 -27.71 -5.51
N MET A 488 10.53 -27.34 -4.28
CA MET A 488 11.33 -26.14 -4.04
C MET A 488 12.81 -26.44 -4.26
N LEU A 489 13.50 -25.49 -4.87
CA LEU A 489 14.95 -25.43 -4.93
C LEU A 489 15.41 -24.10 -4.31
N PRO A 490 16.23 -24.11 -3.24
CA PRO A 490 16.81 -25.27 -2.55
C PRO A 490 15.76 -26.22 -1.95
N ILE A 491 16.07 -27.52 -1.86
CA ILE A 491 15.23 -28.60 -1.33
C ILE A 491 14.88 -28.35 0.13
N LYS A 492 15.83 -27.87 0.95
CA LYS A 492 15.58 -27.47 2.34
C LYS A 492 14.91 -26.10 2.42
N SER A 493 13.72 -26.03 1.83
CA SER A 493 12.85 -24.85 1.84
C SER A 493 11.43 -25.23 2.24
N VAL A 494 10.68 -24.25 2.73
CA VAL A 494 9.30 -24.39 3.18
C VAL A 494 8.49 -23.23 2.63
N SER A 495 7.25 -23.51 2.19
CA SER A 495 6.22 -22.51 2.00
C SER A 495 5.02 -22.82 2.89
N SER A 496 4.36 -21.78 3.38
CA SER A 496 3.24 -21.91 4.31
C SER A 496 2.26 -20.76 4.20
N LEU A 497 1.03 -21.04 4.61
CA LEU A 497 -0.04 -20.08 4.80
C LEU A 497 -0.39 -19.97 6.28
N ILE A 498 -0.49 -18.74 6.77
CA ILE A 498 -0.79 -18.39 8.15
C ILE A 498 -2.04 -17.51 8.14
N GLY A 499 -3.08 -17.87 8.88
CA GLY A 499 -4.22 -16.99 9.12
C GLY A 499 -3.87 -15.97 10.19
N ILE A 500 -4.35 -14.75 10.02
CA ILE A 500 -4.18 -13.65 10.97
C ILE A 500 -5.55 -13.06 11.26
N GLY A 501 -5.91 -12.89 12.53
CA GLY A 501 -7.21 -12.32 12.91
C GLY A 501 -7.37 -12.09 14.40
N ARG A 502 -8.34 -11.26 14.78
CA ARG A 502 -8.59 -10.88 16.19
C ARG A 502 -9.01 -12.07 17.05
N GLU A 503 -9.77 -12.99 16.48
CA GLU A 503 -10.31 -14.16 17.17
C GLU A 503 -9.64 -15.47 16.76
N ILE A 504 -8.49 -15.40 16.06
CA ILE A 504 -7.73 -16.62 15.80
C ILE A 504 -7.19 -17.18 17.12
N GLU A 505 -7.38 -18.47 17.29
CA GLU A 505 -6.80 -19.26 18.37
C GLU A 505 -5.74 -20.21 17.79
N LYS A 506 -4.58 -20.29 18.46
CA LYS A 506 -3.58 -21.29 18.13
C LYS A 506 -4.04 -22.63 18.68
N GLU A 507 -4.60 -23.45 17.80
CA GLU A 507 -4.83 -24.86 18.07
C GLU A 507 -3.48 -25.56 18.33
N PRO A 508 -3.41 -26.51 19.28
CA PRO A 508 -2.25 -27.39 19.43
C PRO A 508 -1.90 -28.03 18.07
N TYR A 509 -0.60 -28.12 17.76
CA TYR A 509 -0.13 -28.52 16.42
C TYR A 509 -0.87 -29.75 15.90
N GLY A 510 -1.31 -29.70 14.63
CA GLY A 510 -2.27 -30.63 14.03
C GLY A 510 -1.94 -32.13 14.14
N CYS A 511 -0.69 -32.50 14.45
CA CYS A 511 -0.32 -33.89 14.75
C CYS A 511 -1.09 -34.47 15.95
N SER A 512 -1.48 -33.63 16.91
CA SER A 512 -2.28 -34.01 18.08
C SER A 512 -3.74 -34.36 17.75
N ILE A 513 -4.27 -33.81 16.65
CA ILE A 513 -5.66 -34.03 16.17
C ILE A 513 -5.71 -34.83 14.85
N CYS A 514 -4.56 -35.23 14.31
CA CYS A 514 -4.44 -35.99 13.06
C CYS A 514 -4.84 -37.46 13.26
N GLN A 515 -5.84 -37.92 12.51
CA GLN A 515 -6.31 -39.31 12.56
C GLN A 515 -5.41 -40.31 11.83
N ARG A 516 -4.36 -39.83 11.13
CA ARG A 516 -3.41 -40.69 10.41
C ARG A 516 -2.54 -41.47 11.40
N LYS A 517 -2.72 -42.80 11.43
CA LYS A 517 -2.07 -43.70 12.41
C LYS A 517 -0.61 -44.01 12.05
N ASP A 518 -0.24 -43.87 10.78
CA ASP A 518 1.05 -44.21 10.17
C ASP A 518 2.03 -43.01 10.04
N CYS A 519 1.71 -41.86 10.65
CA CYS A 519 2.55 -40.66 10.52
C CYS A 519 3.69 -40.62 11.54
N PHE A 520 4.94 -40.54 11.07
CA PHE A 520 6.13 -40.47 11.94
C PHE A 520 6.22 -39.22 12.83
N LYS A 521 5.52 -38.12 12.50
CA LYS A 521 5.46 -36.88 13.29
C LYS A 521 4.39 -36.88 14.38
N LYS A 522 3.61 -37.96 14.52
CA LYS A 522 2.56 -38.04 15.54
C LYS A 522 3.21 -38.19 16.92
N LYS A 523 3.17 -37.11 17.73
CA LYS A 523 3.50 -37.18 19.15
C LYS A 523 2.38 -37.98 19.83
N GLU A 524 2.69 -39.16 20.36
CA GLU A 524 1.77 -39.88 21.26
C GLU A 524 1.60 -39.00 22.50
N VAL A 525 0.44 -38.36 22.62
CA VAL A 525 0.05 -37.67 23.85
C VAL A 525 -0.35 -38.78 24.82
N PHE A 526 0.51 -39.07 25.80
CA PHE A 526 0.18 -39.93 26.93
C PHE A 526 -0.47 -39.12 28.05
#